data_AF-A0A9X1MYP5-F1
#
_entry.id   AF-A0A9X1MYP5-F1
#
_cell.length_a   1.000
_cell.length_b   1.000
_cell.length_c   1.000
_cell.angle_alpha   90.00
_cell.angle_beta   90.00
_cell.angle_gamma   90.00
#
_symmetry.space_group_name_H-M   'P 1'
#
loop_
_entity.id
_entity.type
_entity.pdbx_description
1 polymer ?
#
loop_
_entity_poly.entity_id
_entity_poly.type
_entity_poly.pdbx_seq_one_letter_code
_entity_poly.pdbx_strand_id
1 'polypeptide(L)'
;MHIIQSPADTFCLPLSPSQQLQLVNELTECTDSSLTAATTLWEETQTQLLYLLPGEENNLSEELSIYLNHLTCNAEYVIQLNDALFLALTILSDSGQGFYLLFPASATFSGAAELIAMAEPSGY
;
A
#
# COMPACT_ATOMS: atom_id res chain seq x y z
N MET A 1 8.37 11.14 -0.75
CA MET A 1 7.70 9.85 -0.52
C MET A 1 7.16 9.89 0.90
N HIS A 2 6.04 9.25 1.20
CA HIS A 2 5.45 9.33 2.54
C HIS A 2 5.31 7.94 3.15
N ILE A 3 5.98 7.71 4.28
CA ILE A 3 5.83 6.49 5.07
C ILE A 3 4.85 6.77 6.20
N ILE A 4 3.87 5.91 6.32
CA ILE A 4 2.74 6.01 7.23
C ILE A 4 2.77 4.77 8.13
N GLN A 5 2.76 4.99 9.44
CA GLN A 5 2.79 3.90 10.44
C GLN A 5 1.44 3.68 11.12
N SER A 6 0.45 4.54 10.84
CA SER A 6 -0.91 4.39 11.33
C SER A 6 -1.89 4.62 10.20
N PRO A 7 -2.97 3.83 10.12
CA PRO A 7 -4.05 4.07 9.16
C PRO A 7 -4.68 5.47 9.36
N ALA A 8 -4.61 6.07 10.56
CA ALA A 8 -5.12 7.42 10.80
C ALA A 8 -4.30 8.51 10.07
N ASP A 9 -3.00 8.30 9.89
CA ASP A 9 -2.13 9.23 9.18
C ASP A 9 -2.36 9.23 7.65
N THR A 10 -3.13 8.27 7.12
CA THR A 10 -3.52 8.30 5.70
C THR A 10 -4.38 9.51 5.34
N PHE A 11 -5.09 10.10 6.31
CA PHE A 11 -5.82 11.36 6.13
C PHE A 11 -4.89 12.57 5.90
N CYS A 12 -3.61 12.47 6.25
CA CYS A 12 -2.61 13.50 5.98
C CYS A 12 -1.99 13.39 4.57
N LEU A 13 -2.31 12.33 3.82
CA LEU A 13 -1.81 12.16 2.46
C LEU A 13 -2.52 13.13 1.50
N PRO A 14 -1.84 13.65 0.47
CA PRO A 14 -2.42 14.53 -0.55
C PRO A 14 -3.28 13.72 -1.54
N LEU A 15 -4.32 13.08 -1.03
CA LEU A 15 -5.27 12.24 -1.75
C LEU A 15 -6.66 12.88 -1.75
N SER A 16 -7.50 12.49 -2.69
CA SER A 16 -8.90 12.92 -2.70
C SER A 16 -9.67 12.30 -1.51
N PRO A 17 -10.72 12.96 -0.99
CA PRO A 17 -11.50 12.45 0.13
C PRO A 17 -12.06 11.04 -0.11
N SER A 18 -12.46 10.74 -1.34
CA SER A 18 -12.94 9.41 -1.76
C SER A 18 -11.84 8.34 -1.69
N GLN A 19 -10.61 8.69 -2.09
CA GLN A 19 -9.46 7.79 -2.05
C GLN A 19 -9.01 7.52 -0.62
N GLN A 20 -8.97 8.55 0.23
CA GLN A 20 -8.66 8.41 1.65
C GLN A 20 -9.67 7.50 2.34
N LEU A 21 -10.96 7.69 2.08
CA LEU A 21 -12.02 6.90 2.71
C LEU A 21 -11.97 5.44 2.26
N GLN A 22 -11.75 5.19 0.95
CA GLN A 22 -11.56 3.84 0.44
C GLN A 22 -10.31 3.19 1.04
N LEU A 23 -9.18 3.89 1.04
CA LEU A 23 -7.93 3.39 1.63
C LEU A 23 -8.13 3.01 3.10
N VAL A 24 -8.69 3.90 3.91
CA VAL A 24 -8.96 3.61 5.33
C VAL A 24 -9.90 2.42 5.49
N ASN A 25 -10.92 2.29 4.64
CA ASN A 25 -11.81 1.15 4.67
C ASN A 25 -11.05 -0.18 4.47
N GLU A 26 -10.16 -0.22 3.47
CA GLU A 26 -9.33 -1.40 3.20
C GLU A 26 -8.35 -1.69 4.35
N LEU A 27 -7.69 -0.67 4.90
CA LEU A 27 -6.74 -0.84 6.00
C LEU A 27 -7.41 -1.23 7.33
N THR A 28 -8.71 -0.94 7.47
CA THR A 28 -9.51 -1.27 8.67
C THR A 28 -10.42 -2.48 8.45
N GLU A 29 -10.40 -3.10 7.27
CA GLU A 29 -11.23 -4.27 6.95
C GLU A 29 -10.95 -5.43 7.91
N CYS A 30 -9.67 -5.68 8.20
CA CYS A 30 -9.23 -6.71 9.16
C CYS A 30 -9.63 -6.42 10.61
N THR A 31 -10.12 -5.22 10.92
CA THR A 31 -10.41 -4.78 12.29
C THR A 31 -11.82 -4.23 12.45
N ASP A 32 -12.79 -4.80 11.73
CA ASP A 32 -14.21 -4.43 11.82
C ASP A 32 -14.45 -2.92 11.58
N SER A 33 -13.69 -2.34 10.64
CA SER A 33 -13.69 -0.90 10.33
C SER A 33 -13.31 0.03 11.50
N SER A 34 -12.68 -0.50 12.55
CA SER A 34 -12.22 0.27 13.72
C SER A 34 -10.80 0.80 13.52
N LEU A 35 -10.67 2.10 13.31
CA LEU A 35 -9.37 2.77 13.11
C LEU A 35 -8.41 2.59 14.30
N THR A 36 -8.95 2.59 15.51
CA THR A 36 -8.16 2.37 16.73
C THR A 36 -7.60 0.95 16.77
N ALA A 37 -8.43 -0.05 16.45
CA ALA A 37 -7.99 -1.44 16.42
C ALA A 37 -6.98 -1.70 15.30
N ALA A 38 -7.19 -1.11 14.11
CA ALA A 38 -6.22 -1.16 13.02
C ALA A 38 -4.89 -0.52 13.42
N THR A 39 -4.92 0.63 14.11
CA THR A 39 -3.69 1.28 14.60
C THR A 39 -2.93 0.38 15.57
N THR A 40 -3.61 -0.20 16.55
CA THR A 40 -2.98 -1.15 17.48
C THR A 40 -2.42 -2.36 16.75
N LEU A 41 -3.15 -2.92 15.78
CA LEU A 41 -2.67 -4.04 14.98
C LEU A 41 -1.39 -3.67 14.24
N TRP A 42 -1.35 -2.49 13.59
CA TRP A 42 -0.18 -2.02 12.86
C TRP A 42 1.02 -1.77 13.76
N GLU A 43 0.80 -1.26 14.97
CA GLU A 43 1.86 -1.11 15.96
C GLU A 43 2.43 -2.48 16.39
N GLU A 44 1.57 -3.46 16.65
CA GLU A 44 1.95 -4.82 17.08
C GLU A 44 2.68 -5.60 15.98
N THR A 45 2.19 -5.53 14.74
CA THR A 45 2.81 -6.21 13.59
C THR A 45 3.92 -5.38 12.95
N GLN A 46 4.14 -4.15 13.40
CA GLN A 46 5.02 -3.17 12.74
C GLN A 46 4.67 -2.95 11.27
N THR A 47 3.38 -2.95 10.95
CA THR A 47 2.89 -2.72 9.59
C THR A 47 3.07 -1.27 9.19
N GLN A 48 3.49 -1.06 7.95
CA GLN A 48 3.73 0.28 7.41
C GLN A 48 3.10 0.42 6.02
N LEU A 49 2.75 1.65 5.68
CA LEU A 49 2.30 2.02 4.35
C LEU A 49 3.27 3.02 3.72
N LEU A 50 3.79 2.71 2.55
CA LEU A 50 4.56 3.63 1.73
C LEU A 50 3.65 4.20 0.63
N TYR A 51 3.49 5.52 0.63
CA TYR A 51 2.91 6.25 -0.48
C TYR A 51 4.00 6.80 -1.40
N LEU A 52 3.99 6.30 -2.64
CA LEU A 52 4.90 6.68 -3.71
C LEU A 52 4.23 7.72 -4.60
N LEU A 53 4.82 8.93 -4.64
CA LEU A 53 4.39 9.97 -5.57
C LEU A 53 5.00 9.74 -6.96
N PRO A 54 4.32 10.17 -8.04
CA PRO A 54 4.84 10.04 -9.39
C PRO A 54 6.19 10.78 -9.53
N GLY A 55 7.20 10.09 -10.03
CA GLY A 55 8.56 10.60 -10.24
C GLY A 55 9.52 10.37 -9.07
N GLU A 56 9.02 10.05 -7.88
CA GLU A 56 9.87 9.81 -6.70
C GLU A 56 10.52 8.43 -6.66
N GLU A 57 10.07 7.50 -7.51
CA GLU A 57 10.72 6.20 -7.73
C GLU A 57 12.21 6.31 -8.07
N ASN A 58 12.64 7.40 -8.70
CA ASN A 58 14.03 7.61 -9.07
C ASN A 58 14.94 7.90 -7.87
N ASN A 59 14.35 8.22 -6.71
CA ASN A 59 15.07 8.52 -5.47
C ASN A 59 14.81 7.49 -4.38
N LEU A 60 14.40 6.27 -4.76
CA LEU A 60 14.20 5.19 -3.81
C LEU A 60 15.54 4.76 -3.20
N SER A 61 15.57 4.65 -1.88
CA SER A 61 16.66 4.00 -1.17
C SER A 61 16.79 2.55 -1.60
N GLU A 62 17.99 1.98 -1.49
CA GLU A 62 18.26 0.58 -1.79
C GLU A 62 17.33 -0.36 -0.99
N GLU A 63 17.09 -0.04 0.28
CA GLU A 63 16.16 -0.78 1.15
C GLU A 63 14.72 -0.81 0.61
N LEU A 64 14.19 0.34 0.17
CA LEU A 64 12.85 0.40 -0.42
C LEU A 64 12.79 -0.36 -1.74
N SER A 65 13.86 -0.33 -2.53
CA SER A 65 13.94 -1.10 -3.77
C SER A 65 13.86 -2.61 -3.50
N ILE A 66 14.46 -3.07 -2.39
CA ILE A 66 14.33 -4.46 -1.94
C ILE A 66 12.89 -4.77 -1.52
N TYR A 67 12.24 -3.90 -0.74
CA TYR A 67 10.84 -4.10 -0.34
C TYR A 67 9.89 -4.11 -1.53
N LEU A 68 10.06 -3.22 -2.50
CA LEU A 68 9.25 -3.18 -3.73
C LEU A 68 9.42 -4.44 -4.56
N ASN A 69 10.66 -4.93 -4.69
CA ASN A 69 10.95 -6.18 -5.39
C ASN A 69 10.29 -7.37 -4.66
N HIS A 70 10.43 -7.43 -3.33
CA HIS A 70 9.76 -8.46 -2.52
C HIS A 70 8.25 -8.42 -2.68
N LEU A 71 7.67 -7.22 -2.63
CA LEU A 71 6.24 -7.01 -2.81
C LEU A 71 5.78 -7.44 -4.20
N THR A 72 6.57 -7.19 -5.25
CA THR A 72 6.22 -7.61 -6.61
C THR A 72 6.21 -9.14 -6.73
N CYS A 73 7.16 -9.83 -6.09
CA CYS A 73 7.23 -11.30 -6.13
C CYS A 73 6.27 -11.99 -5.15
N ASN A 74 5.90 -11.34 -4.06
CA ASN A 74 5.14 -11.93 -2.94
C ASN A 74 3.97 -11.02 -2.54
N ALA A 75 3.32 -10.39 -3.52
CA ALA A 75 2.11 -9.61 -3.27
C ALA A 75 1.02 -10.57 -2.78
N GLU A 76 0.53 -10.32 -1.57
CA GLU A 76 -0.57 -11.06 -0.97
C GLU A 76 -1.91 -10.49 -1.40
N TYR A 77 -1.97 -9.17 -1.55
CA TYR A 77 -3.20 -8.46 -1.88
C TYR A 77 -2.87 -7.25 -2.74
N VAL A 78 -3.53 -7.13 -3.89
CA VAL A 78 -3.39 -5.94 -4.76
C VAL A 78 -4.76 -5.53 -5.24
N ILE A 79 -5.10 -4.27 -5.05
CA ILE A 79 -6.37 -3.69 -5.47
C ILE A 79 -6.18 -2.34 -6.13
N GLN A 80 -7.14 -2.01 -6.97
CA GLN A 80 -7.26 -0.70 -7.56
C GLN A 80 -8.19 0.18 -6.70
N LEU A 81 -7.66 1.31 -6.23
CA LEU A 81 -8.44 2.39 -5.66
C LEU A 81 -8.97 3.31 -6.77
N ASN A 82 -10.00 4.10 -6.46
CA ASN A 82 -10.56 5.08 -7.40
C ASN A 82 -9.47 6.00 -8.01
N ASP A 83 -9.62 6.33 -9.30
CA ASP A 83 -8.74 7.27 -10.03
C ASP A 83 -7.30 6.76 -10.31
N ALA A 84 -7.17 5.46 -10.61
CA ALA A 84 -5.90 4.86 -11.06
C ALA A 84 -4.77 4.85 -10.00
N LEU A 85 -5.13 4.80 -8.72
CA LEU A 85 -4.23 4.44 -7.63
C LEU A 85 -4.32 2.94 -7.35
N PHE A 86 -3.21 2.35 -6.96
CA PHE A 86 -3.12 0.93 -6.64
C PHE A 86 -2.57 0.79 -5.23
N LEU A 87 -3.22 -0.08 -4.46
CA LEU A 87 -2.78 -0.48 -3.13
C LEU A 87 -2.33 -1.94 -3.23
N ALA A 88 -1.06 -2.19 -2.95
CA ALA A 88 -0.50 -3.51 -2.82
C ALA A 88 -0.11 -3.78 -1.37
N LEU A 89 -0.17 -5.03 -0.94
CA LEU A 89 0.26 -5.50 0.37
C LEU A 89 1.12 -6.74 0.17
N THR A 90 2.19 -6.80 0.94
CA THR A 90 3.00 -8.01 1.11
C THR A 90 3.23 -8.25 2.60
N ILE A 91 3.40 -9.52 2.98
CA ILE A 91 3.81 -9.89 4.33
C ILE A 91 5.31 -10.19 4.31
N LEU A 92 6.06 -9.46 5.13
CA LEU A 92 7.52 -9.52 5.21
C LEU A 92 8.02 -10.55 6.22
N SER A 93 7.18 -10.97 7.17
CA SER A 93 7.58 -11.89 8.23
C SER A 93 6.42 -12.73 8.74
N ASP A 94 6.73 -13.91 9.26
CA ASP A 94 5.78 -14.85 9.89
C ASP A 94 5.04 -14.22 11.09
N SER A 95 5.67 -13.22 11.73
CA SER A 95 5.05 -12.40 12.78
C SER A 95 3.86 -11.54 12.30
N GLY A 96 3.56 -11.55 10.99
CA GLY A 96 2.49 -10.74 10.39
C GLY A 96 2.90 -9.34 9.99
N GLN A 97 4.20 -9.05 9.91
CA GLN A 97 4.69 -7.73 9.48
C GLN A 97 4.25 -7.44 8.05
N GLY A 98 3.33 -6.50 7.89
CA GLY A 98 2.79 -6.10 6.60
C GLY A 98 3.49 -4.86 6.03
N PHE A 99 3.64 -4.83 4.72
CA PHE A 99 4.06 -3.63 4.00
C PHE A 99 3.04 -3.31 2.92
N TYR A 100 2.34 -2.20 3.11
CA TYR A 100 1.44 -1.63 2.12
C TYR A 100 2.21 -0.67 1.22
N LEU A 101 1.98 -0.75 -0.08
CA LEU A 101 2.48 0.17 -1.08
C LEU A 101 1.30 0.81 -1.79
N LEU A 102 1.21 2.13 -1.72
CA LEU A 102 0.26 2.94 -2.44
C LEU A 102 0.99 3.69 -3.56
N PHE A 103 0.60 3.46 -4.81
CA PHE A 103 1.27 4.03 -5.98
C PHE A 103 0.30 4.32 -7.12
N PRO A 104 0.57 5.34 -7.96
CA PRO A 104 -0.27 5.66 -9.11
C PRO A 104 0.02 4.72 -10.29
N ALA A 105 -0.93 4.61 -11.22
CA ALA A 105 -0.75 3.88 -12.49
C ALA A 105 0.43 4.37 -13.33
N SER A 106 0.83 5.64 -13.14
CA SER A 106 1.96 6.26 -13.81
C SER A 106 3.31 5.89 -13.20
N ALA A 107 3.33 5.06 -12.14
CA ALA A 107 4.56 4.58 -11.57
C ALA A 107 5.31 3.65 -12.54
N THR A 108 6.61 3.87 -12.61
CA THR A 108 7.66 3.27 -13.45
C THR A 108 8.67 2.44 -12.65
N PHE A 109 8.47 2.22 -11.35
CA PHE A 109 9.33 1.33 -10.58
C PHE A 109 9.24 -0.13 -11.10
N SER A 110 10.31 -0.89 -10.88
CA SER A 110 10.37 -2.30 -11.30
C SER A 110 9.29 -3.11 -10.60
N GLY A 111 8.37 -3.71 -11.37
CA GLY A 111 7.24 -4.49 -10.83
C GLY A 111 5.89 -3.76 -10.80
N ALA A 112 5.88 -2.44 -11.05
CA ALA A 112 4.62 -1.66 -11.03
C ALA A 112 3.58 -2.21 -12.01
N ALA A 113 3.98 -2.54 -13.24
CA ALA A 113 3.09 -3.08 -14.26
C ALA A 113 2.50 -4.46 -13.87
N GLU A 114 3.28 -5.29 -13.18
CA GLU A 114 2.82 -6.61 -12.71
C GLU A 114 1.77 -6.45 -11.61
N LEU A 115 2.02 -5.56 -10.64
CA LEU A 115 1.05 -5.25 -9.58
C LEU A 115 -0.24 -4.66 -10.15
N ILE A 116 -0.13 -3.73 -11.10
CA ILE A 116 -1.30 -3.17 -11.80
C ILE A 116 -2.10 -4.29 -12.47
N ALA A 117 -1.43 -5.17 -13.21
CA ALA A 117 -2.09 -6.30 -13.87
C ALA A 117 -2.73 -7.29 -12.89
N MET A 118 -2.21 -7.44 -11.66
CA MET A 118 -2.82 -8.24 -10.60
C MET A 118 -4.11 -7.60 -10.04
N ALA A 119 -4.16 -6.27 -9.98
CA ALA A 119 -5.32 -5.53 -9.50
C ALA A 119 -6.42 -5.39 -10.56
N GLU A 120 -6.07 -5.44 -11.84
CA GLU A 120 -7.06 -5.43 -12.91
C GLU A 120 -7.88 -6.73 -12.87
N PRO A 121 -9.21 -6.67 -12.77
CA PRO A 121 -10.03 -7.87 -12.79
C PRO A 121 -9.75 -8.58 -14.11
N SER A 122 -9.22 -9.80 -14.02
CA SER A 122 -9.01 -10.68 -15.17
C SER A 122 -10.37 -10.87 -15.84
N GLY A 123 -10.64 -10.08 -16.89
CA GLY A 123 -11.87 -10.15 -17.64
C GLY A 123 -12.02 -11.54 -18.24
N TYR A 124 -12.90 -12.34 -17.64
CA TYR A 124 -13.42 -13.58 -18.20
C TYR A 124 -14.88 -13.38 -18.61
#